data_AF-A0AAD3P846-F1
#
_entry.id   AF-A0AAD3P846-F1
#
_cell.length_a   1.000
_cell.length_b   1.000
_cell.length_c   1.000
_cell.angle_alpha   90.00
_cell.angle_beta   90.00
_cell.angle_gamma   90.00
#
_symmetry.space_group_name_H-M   'P 1'
#
loop_
_entity.id
_entity.type
_entity.pdbx_description
1 polymer ?
#
loop_
_entity_poly.entity_id
_entity_poly.type
_entity_poly.pdbx_seq_one_letter_code
_entity_poly.pdbx_strand_id
1 'polypeptide(L)'
;MFNIHGKTNHHFTLVSDANLQIIARLIGHRPHSRLRDNTWIKALGLLFGSHTFNLSAKCAVQWTDKLDHLLDGAPINVPGGHLSAWSPADVDFLVERMQSCNSVVITIYGVVQLSTDVEQVAKEDDRTHRYQIPSDYCFAHLEVQF
;
A
#
# COMPACT_ATOMS: atom_id res chain seq x y z
N MET A 1 8.38 13.50 5.24
CA MET A 1 7.95 12.66 4.11
C MET A 1 9.19 12.12 3.41
N PHE A 2 9.29 10.81 3.22
CA PHE A 2 10.43 10.16 2.56
C PHE A 2 9.96 9.48 1.29
N ASN A 3 10.78 9.54 0.23
CA ASN A 3 10.50 8.86 -1.03
C ASN A 3 11.39 7.63 -1.14
N ILE A 4 10.77 6.49 -1.41
CA ILE A 4 11.49 5.24 -1.61
C ILE A 4 11.72 5.05 -3.10
N HIS A 5 13.00 5.06 -3.46
CA HIS A 5 13.44 4.72 -4.81
C HIS A 5 14.04 3.33 -4.81
N GLY A 6 13.52 2.48 -5.68
CA GLY A 6 14.04 1.14 -5.87
C GLY A 6 13.87 0.69 -7.31
N LYS A 7 14.10 -0.60 -7.54
CA LYS A 7 13.89 -1.22 -8.84
C LYS A 7 12.41 -1.56 -8.99
N THR A 8 11.81 -1.16 -10.11
CA THR A 8 10.42 -1.51 -10.43
C THR A 8 10.22 -3.03 -10.41
N ASN A 9 9.07 -3.49 -9.91
CA ASN A 9 8.68 -4.90 -9.80
C ASN A 9 9.57 -5.74 -8.87
N HIS A 10 10.20 -5.12 -7.87
CA HIS A 10 11.02 -5.81 -6.85
C HIS A 10 10.48 -5.54 -5.44
N HIS A 11 10.91 -6.38 -4.50
CA HIS A 11 10.57 -6.26 -3.08
C HIS A 11 11.71 -5.58 -2.31
N PHE A 12 11.36 -4.74 -1.35
CA PHE A 12 12.28 -3.99 -0.50
C PHE A 12 11.80 -4.03 0.94
N THR A 13 12.70 -4.34 1.87
CA THR A 13 12.39 -4.31 3.30
C THR A 13 12.39 -2.87 3.80
N LEU A 14 11.26 -2.42 4.34
CA LEU A 14 11.07 -1.11 4.97
C LEU A 14 11.47 -1.12 6.45
N VAL A 15 11.10 -2.20 7.15
CA VAL A 15 11.43 -2.43 8.56
C VAL A 15 11.96 -3.84 8.69
N SER A 16 13.08 -3.99 9.41
CA SER A 16 13.71 -5.27 9.70
C SER A 16 14.09 -5.32 11.17
N ASP A 17 13.31 -6.07 11.94
CA ASP A 17 13.54 -6.37 13.35
C ASP A 17 13.53 -7.90 13.57
N ALA A 18 13.96 -8.37 14.75
CA ALA A 18 13.94 -9.78 15.10
C ALA A 18 12.53 -10.39 15.03
N ASN A 19 11.49 -9.62 15.38
CA ASN A 19 10.10 -10.10 15.46
C ASN A 19 9.16 -9.48 14.43
N LEU A 20 9.65 -8.57 13.58
CA LEU A 20 8.86 -7.86 12.58
C LEU A 20 9.66 -7.62 11.30
N GLN A 21 9.07 -7.97 10.15
CA GLN A 21 9.51 -7.48 8.85
C GLN A 21 8.35 -6.82 8.13
N ILE A 22 8.62 -5.64 7.56
CA ILE A 22 7.67 -4.95 6.67
C ILE A 22 8.34 -4.83 5.31
N ILE A 23 7.72 -5.41 4.29
CA ILE A 23 8.26 -5.56 2.95
C ILE A 23 7.34 -4.86 1.97
N ALA A 24 7.86 -3.93 1.19
CA ALA A 24 7.15 -3.26 0.11
C ALA A 24 7.47 -3.90 -1.25
N ARG A 25 6.44 -4.18 -2.04
CA ARG A 25 6.59 -4.45 -3.47
C ARG A 25 6.46 -3.14 -4.24
N LEU A 26 7.48 -2.75 -4.99
CA LEU A 26 7.44 -1.53 -5.77
C LEU A 26 6.90 -1.78 -7.19
N ILE A 27 6.06 -0.86 -7.67
CA ILE A 27 5.75 -0.65 -9.09
C ILE A 27 6.44 0.63 -9.55
N GLY A 28 6.52 0.85 -10.86
CA GLY A 28 7.16 2.05 -11.36
C GLY A 28 7.05 2.24 -12.87
N HIS A 29 7.45 3.43 -13.29
CA HIS A 29 7.48 3.85 -14.68
C HIS A 29 8.76 4.64 -14.96
N ARG A 30 9.40 4.35 -16.09
CA ARG A 30 10.58 5.08 -16.57
C ARG A 30 10.25 5.81 -17.87
N PRO A 31 10.11 7.15 -17.83
CA PRO A 31 10.05 7.96 -19.04
C PRO A 31 11.30 7.78 -19.88
N HIS A 32 11.18 7.81 -21.21
CA HIS A 32 12.33 7.74 -22.13
C HIS A 32 13.39 8.81 -21.86
N SER A 33 12.98 9.96 -21.33
CA SER A 33 13.86 11.10 -21.00
C SER A 33 14.59 10.96 -19.65
N ARG A 34 14.34 9.89 -18.87
CA ARG A 34 14.85 9.74 -17.50
C ARG A 34 15.74 8.50 -17.38
N LEU A 35 16.77 8.62 -16.54
CA LEU A 35 17.70 7.52 -16.24
C LEU A 35 17.22 6.60 -15.10
N ARG A 36 16.19 7.00 -14.36
CA ARG A 36 15.69 6.31 -13.17
C ARG A 36 14.19 6.10 -13.25
N ASP A 37 13.74 5.03 -12.61
CA ASP A 37 12.31 4.74 -12.45
C ASP A 37 11.71 5.70 -11.42
N ASN A 38 10.51 6.19 -11.69
CA ASN A 38 9.63 6.65 -10.62
C ASN A 38 8.96 5.41 -10.04
N THR A 39 8.98 5.27 -8.71
CA THR A 39 8.49 4.07 -8.04
C THR A 39 7.51 4.39 -6.93
N TRP A 40 6.53 3.52 -6.77
CA TRP A 40 5.49 3.60 -5.73
C TRP A 40 5.28 2.23 -5.10
N ILE A 41 4.78 2.20 -3.87
CA ILE A 41 4.48 0.95 -3.16
C ILE A 41 3.18 0.38 -3.71
N LYS A 42 3.22 -0.81 -4.29
CA LYS A 42 2.02 -1.51 -4.77
C LYS A 42 1.39 -2.37 -3.69
N ALA A 43 2.22 -3.04 -2.91
CA ALA A 43 1.79 -3.98 -1.89
C ALA A 43 2.72 -3.90 -0.69
N LEU A 44 2.17 -4.19 0.48
CA LEU A 44 2.90 -4.41 1.71
C LEU A 44 2.69 -5.84 2.18
N GLY A 45 3.77 -6.48 2.58
CA GLY A 45 3.78 -7.71 3.36
C GLY A 45 4.32 -7.42 4.76
N LEU A 46 3.59 -7.83 5.78
CA LEU A 46 3.98 -7.77 7.19
C LEU A 46 4.21 -9.19 7.66
N LEU A 47 5.40 -9.48 8.15
CA LEU A 47 5.76 -10.76 8.75
C LEU A 47 6.05 -10.53 10.23
N PHE A 48 5.38 -11.26 11.11
CA PHE A 48 5.54 -11.13 12.55
C PHE A 48 5.24 -12.46 13.24
N GLY A 49 6.16 -12.96 14.05
CA GLY A 49 6.10 -14.33 14.56
C GLY A 49 5.98 -15.35 13.42
N SER A 50 4.96 -16.21 13.47
CA SER A 50 4.61 -17.13 12.38
C SER A 50 3.50 -16.62 11.45
N HIS A 51 3.11 -15.34 11.59
CA HIS A 51 2.00 -14.75 10.85
C HIS A 51 2.50 -13.92 9.69
N THR A 52 1.68 -13.87 8.65
CA THR A 52 1.90 -13.00 7.49
C THR A 52 0.61 -12.30 7.15
N PHE A 53 0.70 -11.00 6.93
CA PHE A 53 -0.39 -10.16 6.48
C PHE A 53 0.04 -9.46 5.19
N ASN A 54 -0.85 -9.41 4.19
CA ASN A 54 -0.56 -8.71 2.94
C ASN A 54 -1.72 -7.77 2.58
N LEU A 55 -1.37 -6.60 2.09
CA LEU A 55 -2.31 -5.65 1.49
C LEU A 55 -1.74 -5.12 0.18
N SER A 56 -2.60 -4.73 -0.75
CA SER A 56 -2.17 -4.15 -2.02
C SER A 56 -3.16 -3.14 -2.57
N ALA A 57 -2.64 -2.19 -3.33
CA ALA A 57 -3.45 -1.31 -4.15
C ALA A 57 -3.88 -2.07 -5.41
N LYS A 58 -5.17 -2.10 -5.72
CA LYS A 58 -5.74 -2.60 -6.98
C LYS A 58 -5.85 -1.45 -7.96
N CYS A 59 -5.55 -1.71 -9.23
CA CYS A 59 -5.78 -0.71 -10.26
C CYS A 59 -7.26 -0.68 -10.66
N ALA A 60 -7.81 0.51 -10.88
CA ALA A 60 -9.11 0.74 -11.47
C ALA A 60 -9.00 1.46 -12.83
N VAL A 61 -9.84 1.04 -13.77
CA VAL A 61 -9.95 1.67 -15.10
C VAL A 61 -10.41 3.13 -14.98
N GLN A 62 -11.27 3.42 -14.00
CA GLN A 62 -11.68 4.76 -13.60
C GLN A 62 -11.51 4.87 -12.10
N TRP A 63 -10.65 5.79 -11.65
CA TRP A 63 -10.45 6.03 -10.23
C TRP A 63 -11.64 6.74 -9.60
N THR A 64 -12.03 6.28 -8.42
CA THR A 64 -12.97 6.96 -7.53
C THR A 64 -12.67 6.56 -6.09
N ASP A 65 -12.65 7.54 -5.21
CA ASP A 65 -12.53 7.38 -3.75
C ASP A 65 -13.71 6.63 -3.10
N LYS A 66 -14.83 6.48 -3.82
CA LYS A 66 -16.05 5.80 -3.34
C LYS A 66 -16.02 4.27 -3.48
N LEU A 67 -15.05 3.73 -4.21
CA LEU A 67 -14.87 2.29 -4.38
C LEU A 67 -13.57 1.86 -3.72
N ASP A 68 -13.57 0.64 -3.18
CA ASP A 68 -12.39 0.08 -2.56
C ASP A 68 -11.41 -0.43 -3.63
N HIS A 69 -10.25 0.20 -3.63
CA HIS A 69 -9.06 -0.19 -4.37
C HIS A 69 -8.06 -0.88 -3.43
N LEU A 70 -8.35 -1.00 -2.14
CA LEU A 70 -7.60 -1.86 -1.24
C LEU A 70 -7.95 -3.33 -1.55
N LEU A 71 -6.93 -4.16 -1.71
CA LEU A 71 -7.07 -5.60 -1.80
C LEU A 71 -6.30 -6.24 -0.65
N ASP A 72 -7.05 -6.80 0.29
CA ASP A 72 -6.56 -7.64 1.37
C ASP A 72 -6.35 -9.08 0.88
N GLY A 73 -5.31 -9.74 1.39
CA GLY A 73 -5.02 -11.13 1.03
C GLY A 73 -5.94 -12.11 1.78
N ALA A 74 -6.46 -13.14 1.11
CA ALA A 74 -7.21 -14.20 1.78
C ALA A 74 -6.36 -14.89 2.88
N PRO A 75 -6.90 -15.21 4.07
CA PRO A 75 -8.32 -15.25 4.45
C PRO A 75 -8.86 -13.95 5.08
N ILE A 76 -8.19 -12.82 4.88
CA ILE A 76 -8.55 -11.53 5.47
C ILE A 76 -9.71 -10.92 4.69
N ASN A 77 -10.69 -10.40 5.42
CA ASN A 77 -11.81 -9.68 4.83
C ASN A 77 -12.18 -8.54 5.77
N VAL A 78 -11.55 -7.38 5.57
CA VAL A 78 -11.89 -6.16 6.30
C VAL A 78 -13.18 -5.61 5.71
N PRO A 79 -14.32 -5.63 6.44
CA PRO A 79 -15.58 -5.15 5.91
C PRO A 79 -15.45 -3.71 5.42
N GLY A 80 -16.14 -3.34 4.34
CA GLY A 80 -16.22 -1.94 3.94
C GLY A 80 -17.00 -1.10 4.95
N GLY A 81 -16.68 0.19 5.07
CA GLY A 81 -17.33 1.12 5.99
C GLY A 81 -16.35 1.82 6.92
N HIS A 82 -16.75 2.99 7.43
CA HIS A 82 -15.93 3.73 8.39
C HIS A 82 -15.94 3.00 9.74
N LEU A 83 -14.77 2.86 10.38
CA LEU A 83 -14.55 2.16 11.66
C LEU A 83 -14.92 0.67 11.64
N SER A 84 -15.13 0.07 10.48
CA SER A 84 -15.18 -1.39 10.41
C SER A 84 -13.78 -1.95 10.66
N ALA A 85 -13.76 -3.09 11.35
CA ALA A 85 -12.52 -3.70 11.79
C ALA A 85 -12.53 -5.20 11.54
N TRP A 86 -11.32 -5.75 11.43
CA TRP A 86 -11.08 -7.17 11.36
C TRP A 86 -9.88 -7.52 12.25
N SER A 87 -10.04 -8.56 13.04
CA SER A 87 -8.99 -9.16 13.85
C SER A 87 -9.11 -10.69 13.80
N PRO A 88 -8.01 -11.44 13.64
CA PRO A 88 -8.00 -12.88 13.84
C PRO A 88 -8.20 -13.22 15.34
N ALA A 89 -8.69 -14.43 15.63
CA ALA A 89 -9.02 -14.83 17.01
C ALA A 89 -7.79 -15.04 17.91
N ASP A 90 -6.68 -15.56 17.33
CA ASP A 90 -5.53 -16.04 18.09
C ASP A 90 -4.29 -15.14 17.95
N VAL A 91 -4.46 -13.92 17.43
CA VAL A 91 -3.32 -13.02 17.16
C VAL A 91 -3.68 -11.61 17.60
N ASP A 92 -2.77 -10.98 18.32
CA ASP A 92 -2.83 -9.58 18.74
C ASP A 92 -2.61 -8.64 17.52
N PHE A 93 -3.58 -8.67 16.62
CA PHE A 93 -3.56 -8.00 15.32
C PHE A 93 -4.93 -7.38 15.03
N LEU A 94 -4.93 -6.12 14.61
CA LEU A 94 -6.13 -5.38 14.26
C LEU A 94 -5.92 -4.64 12.94
N VAL A 95 -6.90 -4.73 12.05
CA VAL A 95 -7.03 -3.84 10.89
C VAL A 95 -8.33 -3.07 11.04
N GLU A 96 -8.25 -1.75 11.07
CA GLU A 96 -9.41 -0.86 11.21
C GLU A 96 -9.46 0.10 10.04
N ARG A 97 -10.65 0.34 9.49
CA ARG A 97 -10.90 1.31 8.43
C ARG A 97 -10.98 2.72 9.01
N MET A 98 -10.13 3.62 8.51
CA MET A 98 -10.21 5.05 8.86
C MET A 98 -11.26 5.80 8.04
N GLN A 99 -11.59 5.28 6.86
CA GLN A 99 -12.60 5.83 5.95
C GLN A 99 -13.47 4.69 5.40
N SER A 100 -14.52 5.03 4.64
CA SER A 100 -15.38 4.02 4.04
C SER A 100 -14.67 3.11 3.03
N CYS A 101 -13.61 3.59 2.37
CA CYS A 101 -12.81 2.88 1.37
C CYS A 101 -11.34 3.29 1.50
N ASN A 102 -10.43 2.47 0.97
CA ASN A 102 -9.03 2.82 0.68
C ASN A 102 -8.10 3.19 1.84
N SER A 103 -8.61 3.36 3.07
CA SER A 103 -7.80 3.82 4.21
C SER A 103 -7.93 2.86 5.40
N VAL A 104 -6.79 2.33 5.87
CA VAL A 104 -6.72 1.43 7.03
C VAL A 104 -5.60 1.80 7.98
N VAL A 105 -5.82 1.53 9.27
CA VAL A 105 -4.79 1.42 10.29
C VAL A 105 -4.60 -0.06 10.63
N ILE A 106 -3.35 -0.49 10.68
CA ILE A 106 -2.93 -1.82 11.04
C ILE A 106 -2.15 -1.73 12.34
N THR A 107 -2.57 -2.49 13.34
CA THR A 107 -1.95 -2.55 14.66
C THR A 107 -1.53 -3.98 14.96
N ILE A 108 -0.24 -4.21 15.17
CA ILE A 108 0.29 -5.40 15.83
C ILE A 108 0.59 -4.98 17.27
N TYR A 109 -0.23 -5.40 18.24
CA TYR A 109 -0.15 -4.83 19.59
C TYR A 109 1.22 -5.07 20.22
N GLY A 110 1.76 -4.01 20.84
CA GLY A 110 3.10 -4.04 21.46
C GLY A 110 4.27 -4.05 20.48
N VAL A 111 4.02 -4.05 19.16
CA VAL A 111 5.07 -4.12 18.14
C VAL A 111 5.07 -2.88 17.24
N VAL A 112 3.98 -2.64 16.49
CA VAL A 112 3.91 -1.53 15.53
C VAL A 112 2.46 -1.15 15.25
N GLN A 113 2.23 0.14 14.99
CA GLN A 113 1.04 0.63 14.35
C GLN A 113 1.46 1.34 13.06
N LEU A 114 0.73 1.12 11.98
CA LEU A 114 0.96 1.83 10.72
C LEU A 114 -0.37 2.12 10.04
N SER A 115 -0.44 3.22 9.30
CA SER A 115 -1.58 3.52 8.44
C SER A 115 -1.19 3.41 6.98
N THR A 116 -2.17 3.10 6.15
CA THR A 116 -1.99 3.11 4.70
C THR A 116 -3.25 3.53 3.98
N ASP A 117 -3.04 4.36 2.97
CA ASP A 117 -4.05 4.87 2.07
C ASP A 117 -3.75 4.40 0.65
N VAL A 118 -4.79 4.00 -0.08
CA VAL A 118 -4.67 3.74 -1.51
C VAL A 118 -4.91 5.04 -2.26
N GLU A 119 -3.91 5.50 -3.00
CA GLU A 119 -3.94 6.71 -3.80
C GLU A 119 -3.64 6.40 -5.26
N GLN A 120 -4.15 7.24 -6.17
CA GLN A 120 -3.69 7.24 -7.56
C GLN A 120 -2.67 8.34 -7.76
N VAL A 121 -1.74 8.13 -8.70
CA VAL A 121 -0.95 9.25 -9.21
C VAL A 121 -1.86 10.21 -9.96
N ALA A 122 -2.09 11.40 -9.39
CA ALA A 122 -2.94 12.40 -10.00
C ALA A 122 -2.32 12.94 -11.30
N LYS A 123 -3.17 13.36 -12.25
CA LYS A 123 -2.71 13.97 -13.52
C LYS A 123 -1.85 15.21 -13.29
N GLU A 124 -2.13 15.96 -12.24
CA GLU A 124 -1.38 17.16 -11.90
C GLU A 124 0.01 16.82 -11.35
N ASP A 125 0.13 15.74 -10.56
CA ASP A 125 1.42 15.23 -10.09
C ASP A 125 2.23 14.66 -11.25
N ASP A 126 1.59 13.88 -12.13
CA ASP A 126 2.21 13.39 -13.37
C ASP A 126 2.76 14.55 -14.22
N ARG A 127 1.99 15.62 -14.38
CA ARG A 127 2.40 16.84 -15.10
C ARG A 127 3.56 17.56 -14.41
N THR A 128 3.47 17.75 -13.09
CA THR A 128 4.43 18.51 -12.29
C THR A 128 5.76 17.79 -12.20
N HIS A 129 5.74 16.49 -11.96
CA HIS A 129 6.95 15.66 -11.82
C HIS A 129 7.43 15.05 -13.14
N ARG A 130 6.62 15.18 -14.20
CA ARG A 130 6.87 14.62 -15.54
C ARG A 130 7.05 13.11 -15.48
N TYR A 131 6.13 12.42 -14.79
CA TYR A 131 6.14 10.96 -14.74
C TYR A 131 5.76 10.33 -16.09
N GLN A 132 5.11 11.07 -16.99
CA GLN A 132 4.71 10.61 -18.33
C GLN A 132 3.91 9.31 -18.29
N ILE A 133 3.03 9.19 -17.30
CA ILE A 133 2.21 8.00 -17.10
C ILE A 133 1.30 7.80 -18.33
N PRO A 134 1.36 6.63 -18.99
CA PRO A 134 0.46 6.35 -20.12
C PRO A 134 -1.00 6.38 -19.69
N SER A 135 -1.88 6.91 -20.54
CA SER A 135 -3.30 7.09 -20.22
C SER A 135 -4.07 5.80 -19.97
N ASP A 136 -3.55 4.66 -20.44
CA ASP A 136 -4.08 3.32 -20.26
C ASP A 136 -3.55 2.61 -18.99
N TYR A 137 -2.62 3.23 -18.27
CA TYR A 137 -2.09 2.71 -17.02
C TYR A 137 -2.64 3.46 -15.83
N CYS A 138 -3.22 2.75 -14.86
CA CYS A 138 -3.49 3.34 -13.55
C CYS A 138 -2.42 2.91 -12.54
N PHE A 139 -1.76 3.92 -11.96
CA PHE A 139 -0.76 3.76 -10.91
C PHE A 139 -1.41 4.01 -9.55
N ALA A 140 -2.33 3.11 -9.17
CA ALA A 140 -2.80 3.03 -7.79
C ALA A 140 -1.70 2.43 -6.90
N HIS A 141 -1.36 3.13 -5.82
CA HIS A 141 -0.30 2.79 -4.89
C HIS A 141 -0.73 3.00 -3.43
N LEU A 142 0.09 2.49 -2.53
CA LEU A 142 -0.05 2.65 -1.10
C LEU A 142 0.83 3.81 -0.65
N GLU A 143 0.22 4.76 0.05
CA GLU A 143 0.95 5.64 0.96
C GLU A 143 1.00 4.98 2.33
N VAL A 144 2.14 5.06 3.02
CA VAL A 144 2.40 4.31 4.25
C VAL A 144 3.00 5.23 5.28
N GLN A 145 2.45 5.21 6.48
CA GLN A 145 2.94 5.97 7.63
C GLN A 145 3.13 5.04 8.83
N PHE A 146 4.28 5.19 9.49
CA PHE A 146 4.67 4.46 10.71
C PHE A 146 4.59 5.39 11.92
#